data_AF-A0A9P5CMF4-F1
#
_entry.id   AF-A0A9P5CMF4-F1
#
_cell.length_a   1.000
_cell.length_b   1.000
_cell.length_c   1.000
_cell.angle_alpha   90.00
_cell.angle_beta   90.00
_cell.angle_gamma   90.00
#
_symmetry.space_group_name_H-M   'P 1'
#
loop_
_entity.id
_entity.type
_entity.pdbx_description
1 polymer ?
#
loop_
_entity_poly.entity_id
_entity_poly.type
_entity_poly.pdbx_seq_one_letter_code
_entity_poly.pdbx_strand_id
1 'polypeptide(L)'
;MALSAFAIPVFLETNDDPQHLLDQWARLYHYGHIYMPAICVATCGLYGYAAASKRTMHNPHWHRYAQAAVLTISMVPFTWLVISPTNDTLFGLRAGGVSVESSGVIQALIVKWAWLHITRSFSPLFGAVLGFTTLLREIRM
;
A
#
# COMPACT_ATOMS: atom_id res chain seq x y z
N MET A 1 3.33 1.74 3.17
CA MET A 1 3.77 0.33 3.17
C MET A 1 5.28 0.28 3.21
N ALA A 2 5.78 0.51 4.43
CA ALA A 2 7.15 0.36 4.88
C ALA A 2 7.10 -0.24 6.31
N LEU A 3 6.13 0.24 7.11
CA LEU A 3 5.76 -0.32 8.41
C LEU A 3 5.63 -1.85 8.41
N SER A 4 4.96 -2.46 7.42
CA SER A 4 4.82 -3.93 7.35
C SER A 4 6.15 -4.66 7.13
N ALA A 5 7.11 -4.05 6.42
CA ALA A 5 8.41 -4.67 6.16
C ALA A 5 9.25 -4.79 7.44
N PHE A 6 9.01 -3.92 8.43
CA PHE A 6 9.71 -3.95 9.72
C PHE A 6 8.87 -4.58 10.83
N ALA A 7 7.58 -4.27 10.89
CA ALA A 7 6.69 -4.74 11.96
C ALA A 7 6.38 -6.23 11.85
N ILE A 8 6.22 -6.79 10.64
CA ILE A 8 5.88 -8.20 10.49
C ILE A 8 6.99 -9.14 10.98
N PRO A 9 8.29 -8.94 10.62
CA PRO A 9 9.36 -9.71 11.24
C PRO A 9 9.35 -9.64 12.77
N VAL A 10 9.20 -8.44 13.33
CA VAL A 10 9.10 -8.26 14.79
C VAL A 10 7.92 -9.04 15.37
N PHE A 11 6.75 -8.99 14.75
CA PHE A 11 5.58 -9.73 15.22
C PHE A 11 5.82 -11.25 15.16
N LEU A 12 6.42 -11.76 14.09
CA LEU A 12 6.71 -13.19 13.95
C LEU A 12 7.77 -13.69 14.95
N GLU A 13 8.72 -12.84 15.34
CA GLU A 13 9.79 -13.19 16.28
C GLU A 13 9.39 -13.06 17.75
N THR A 14 8.40 -12.21 18.07
CA THR A 14 8.06 -11.85 19.46
C THR A 14 6.73 -12.43 19.96
N ASN A 15 5.98 -13.11 19.11
CA ASN A 15 4.67 -13.67 19.47
C ASN A 15 4.67 -15.20 19.37
N ASP A 16 4.61 -15.86 20.52
CA ASP A 16 4.40 -17.32 20.60
C ASP A 16 2.89 -17.70 20.58
N ASP A 17 2.02 -16.76 20.94
CA ASP A 17 0.55 -16.91 20.89
C ASP A 17 0.00 -16.45 19.53
N PRO A 18 -0.64 -17.32 18.73
CA PRO A 18 -1.16 -16.95 17.42
C PRO A 18 -2.35 -15.99 17.49
N GLN A 19 -3.10 -15.96 18.60
CA GLN A 19 -4.16 -14.98 18.80
C GLN A 19 -3.57 -13.58 19.00
N HIS A 20 -2.52 -13.47 19.83
CA HIS A 20 -1.81 -12.22 20.02
C HIS A 20 -1.19 -11.70 18.71
N LEU A 21 -0.60 -12.58 17.90
CA LEU A 21 -0.08 -12.26 16.56
C LEU A 21 -1.17 -11.68 15.64
N LEU A 22 -2.36 -12.29 15.60
CA LEU A 22 -3.50 -11.77 14.82
C LEU A 22 -3.97 -10.39 15.29
N ASP A 23 -3.99 -10.15 16.61
CA ASP A 23 -4.37 -8.85 17.17
C ASP A 23 -3.38 -7.75 16.80
N GLN A 24 -2.08 -8.05 16.84
CA GLN A 24 -1.03 -7.11 16.42
C GLN A 24 -1.11 -6.82 14.92
N TRP A 25 -1.30 -7.85 14.08
CA TRP A 25 -1.54 -7.69 12.65
C TRP A 25 -2.79 -6.83 12.38
N ALA A 26 -3.91 -7.11 13.05
CA ALA A 26 -5.16 -6.37 12.86
C ALA A 26 -5.02 -4.88 13.21
N ARG A 27 -4.23 -4.57 14.25
CA ARG A 27 -3.90 -3.19 14.63
C ARG A 27 -3.03 -2.51 13.57
N LEU A 28 -2.04 -3.21 13.03
CA LEU A 28 -1.21 -2.69 11.93
C LEU A 28 -2.06 -2.43 10.66
N TYR A 29 -2.95 -3.36 10.32
CA TYR A 29 -3.93 -3.19 9.25
C TYR A 29 -4.79 -1.95 9.48
N HIS A 30 -5.33 -1.78 10.70
CA HIS A 30 -6.21 -0.67 11.04
C HIS A 30 -5.58 0.69 10.75
N TYR A 31 -4.35 0.93 11.19
CA TYR A 31 -3.64 2.17 10.89
C TYR A 31 -3.36 2.35 9.39
N GLY A 32 -3.00 1.26 8.70
CA GLY A 32 -2.84 1.26 7.26
C GLY A 32 -4.13 1.65 6.53
N HIS A 33 -5.27 1.12 6.94
CA HIS A 33 -6.56 1.35 6.30
C HIS A 33 -7.11 2.77 6.55
N ILE A 34 -6.82 3.40 7.70
CA ILE A 34 -7.28 4.77 7.99
C ILE A 34 -6.45 5.80 7.23
N TYR A 35 -5.12 5.72 7.35
CA TYR A 35 -4.27 6.82 6.89
C TYR A 35 -3.86 6.70 5.42
N MET A 36 -3.60 5.48 4.92
CA MET A 36 -3.00 5.32 3.59
C MET A 36 -3.93 5.70 2.43
N PRO A 37 -5.26 5.45 2.48
CA PRO A 37 -6.15 5.89 1.41
C PRO A 37 -6.17 7.41 1.26
N ALA A 38 -6.19 8.15 2.37
CA ALA A 38 -6.17 9.61 2.35
C ALA A 38 -4.87 10.14 1.69
N ILE A 39 -3.72 9.58 2.03
CA ILE A 39 -2.43 9.93 1.40
C ILE A 39 -2.46 9.62 -0.09
N CYS A 40 -2.96 8.45 -0.50
CA CYS A 40 -3.05 8.06 -1.90
C CYS A 40 -3.91 9.03 -2.71
N VAL A 41 -5.11 9.37 -2.21
CA VAL A 41 -6.02 10.33 -2.86
C VAL A 41 -5.39 11.72 -2.93
N ALA A 42 -4.75 12.19 -1.85
CA ALA A 42 -4.08 13.48 -1.83
C ALA A 42 -2.94 13.55 -2.87
N THR A 43 -2.05 12.53 -2.91
CA THR A 43 -0.95 12.48 -3.89
C THR A 43 -1.47 12.38 -5.33
N CYS A 44 -2.47 11.54 -5.58
CA CYS A 44 -3.12 11.45 -6.88
C CYS A 44 -3.74 12.79 -7.29
N GLY A 45 -4.39 13.49 -6.36
CA GLY A 45 -4.97 14.82 -6.58
C GLY A 45 -3.91 15.87 -6.93
N LEU A 46 -2.77 15.87 -6.24
CA LEU A 46 -1.64 16.76 -6.53
C LEU A 46 -1.09 16.53 -7.95
N TYR A 47 -0.89 15.27 -8.35
CA TYR A 47 -0.47 14.96 -9.71
C TYR A 47 -1.53 15.33 -10.75
N GLY A 48 -2.81 15.12 -10.46
CA GLY A 48 -3.92 15.54 -11.32
C GLY A 48 -3.97 17.05 -11.49
N TYR A 49 -3.81 17.81 -10.41
CA TYR A 49 -3.71 19.27 -10.43
C TYR A 49 -2.51 19.74 -11.26
N ALA A 50 -1.32 19.16 -11.04
CA ALA A 50 -0.14 19.48 -11.82
C ALA A 50 -0.35 19.20 -13.31
N ALA A 51 -0.96 18.06 -13.66
CA ALA A 51 -1.30 17.72 -15.04
C ALA A 51 -2.26 18.75 -15.66
N ALA A 52 -3.32 19.13 -14.95
CA ALA A 52 -4.29 20.11 -15.43
C ALA A 52 -3.65 21.49 -15.63
N SER A 53 -2.89 21.97 -14.64
CA SER A 53 -2.19 23.25 -14.70
C SER A 53 -1.16 23.30 -15.83
N LYS A 54 -0.34 22.26 -16.00
CA LYS A 54 0.65 22.21 -17.08
C LYS A 54 0.00 22.12 -18.45
N ARG A 55 -1.16 21.46 -18.55
CA ARG A 55 -1.95 21.40 -19.78
C ARG A 55 -2.49 22.78 -20.17
N THR A 56 -2.99 23.58 -19.22
CA THR A 56 -3.47 24.94 -19.52
C THR A 56 -2.33 25.90 -19.91
N MET A 57 -1.11 25.65 -19.42
CA MET A 57 0.09 26.38 -19.81
C MET A 57 0.73 25.88 -21.12
N HIS A 58 0.08 24.98 -21.86
CA HIS A 58 0.63 24.33 -23.07
C HIS A 58 2.00 23.65 -22.86
N ASN A 59 2.33 23.25 -21.63
CA ASN A 59 3.58 22.56 -21.35
C ASN A 59 3.49 21.10 -21.85
N PRO A 60 4.41 20.64 -22.71
CA PRO A 60 4.33 19.31 -23.33
C PRO A 60 4.45 18.15 -22.32
N HIS A 61 4.91 18.40 -21.10
CA HIS A 61 5.13 17.36 -20.08
C HIS A 61 3.91 17.07 -19.19
N TRP A 62 2.77 17.74 -19.38
CA TRP A 62 1.56 17.55 -18.58
C TRP A 62 1.12 16.07 -18.45
N HIS A 63 1.29 15.30 -19.53
CA HIS A 63 0.89 13.89 -19.60
C HIS A 63 1.68 13.00 -18.64
N ARG A 64 2.91 13.38 -18.27
CA ARG A 64 3.74 12.61 -17.32
C ARG A 64 3.21 12.73 -15.88
N TYR A 65 2.68 13.90 -15.51
CA TYR A 65 1.97 14.07 -14.24
C TYR A 65 0.65 13.28 -14.24
N ALA A 66 -0.08 13.25 -15.35
CA ALA A 66 -1.28 12.41 -15.47
C ALA A 66 -0.94 10.91 -15.30
N GLN A 67 0.13 10.44 -15.94
CA GLN A 67 0.63 9.08 -15.76
C GLN A 67 1.06 8.80 -14.30
N ALA A 68 1.71 9.76 -13.64
CA ALA A 68 2.07 9.63 -12.22
C ALA A 68 0.84 9.50 -11.31
N ALA A 69 -0.25 10.22 -11.60
CA ALA A 69 -1.53 10.08 -10.91
C ALA A 69 -2.11 8.66 -11.11
N VAL A 70 -2.14 8.18 -12.35
CA VAL A 70 -2.65 6.84 -12.71
C VAL A 70 -1.84 5.74 -12.01
N LEU A 71 -0.50 5.82 -12.05
CA LEU A 71 0.39 4.88 -11.37
C LEU A 71 0.22 4.92 -9.85
N THR A 72 -0.12 6.07 -9.27
CA THR A 72 -0.37 6.18 -7.84
C THR A 72 -1.68 5.49 -7.46
N ILE A 73 -2.77 5.78 -8.19
CA ILE A 73 -4.10 5.27 -7.86
C ILE A 73 -4.29 3.81 -8.26
N SER A 74 -3.50 3.27 -9.19
CA SER A 74 -3.58 1.85 -9.60
C SER A 74 -3.29 0.85 -8.46
N MET A 75 -2.71 1.31 -7.35
CA MET A 75 -2.57 0.48 -6.16
C MET A 75 -3.92 0.11 -5.51
N VAL A 76 -4.98 0.89 -5.77
CA VAL A 76 -6.33 0.67 -5.23
C VAL A 76 -6.97 -0.60 -5.78
N PRO A 77 -7.11 -0.79 -7.11
CA PRO A 77 -7.64 -2.04 -7.65
C PRO A 77 -6.80 -3.26 -7.27
N PHE A 78 -5.46 -3.12 -7.17
CA PHE A 78 -4.61 -4.19 -6.63
C PHE A 78 -4.98 -4.55 -5.18
N THR A 79 -5.25 -3.54 -4.34
CA THR A 79 -5.64 -3.76 -2.94
C THR A 79 -6.95 -4.56 -2.88
N TRP A 80 -7.98 -4.14 -3.62
CA TRP A 80 -9.29 -4.77 -3.56
C TRP A 80 -9.32 -6.19 -4.14
N LEU A 81 -8.61 -6.42 -5.26
CA LEU A 81 -8.68 -7.70 -5.96
C LEU A 81 -7.70 -8.73 -5.39
N VAL A 82 -6.53 -8.30 -4.91
CA VAL A 82 -5.43 -9.21 -4.56
C VAL A 82 -5.22 -9.30 -3.04
N ILE A 83 -5.36 -8.20 -2.31
CA ILE A 83 -5.09 -8.17 -0.86
C ILE A 83 -6.33 -8.55 -0.06
N SER A 84 -7.53 -8.04 -0.42
CA SER A 84 -8.77 -8.28 0.34
C SER A 84 -9.01 -9.75 0.70
N PRO A 85 -8.85 -10.75 -0.20
CA PRO A 85 -9.08 -12.15 0.17
C PRO A 85 -8.20 -12.63 1.34
N THR A 86 -6.96 -12.13 1.41
CA THR A 86 -6.04 -12.46 2.51
C THR A 86 -6.48 -11.78 3.80
N ASN A 87 -6.94 -10.53 3.74
CA ASN A 87 -7.50 -9.81 4.89
C ASN A 87 -8.75 -10.51 5.44
N ASP A 88 -9.67 -10.88 4.55
CA ASP A 88 -10.94 -11.52 4.93
C ASP A 88 -10.69 -12.86 5.62
N THR A 89 -9.72 -13.64 5.12
CA THR A 89 -9.29 -14.90 5.74
C THR A 89 -8.71 -14.66 7.14
N LEU A 90 -7.81 -13.69 7.30
CA LEU A 90 -7.18 -13.36 8.58
C LEU A 90 -8.20 -12.82 9.60
N PHE A 91 -9.15 -11.98 9.17
CA PHE A 91 -10.25 -11.52 10.02
C PHE A 91 -11.22 -12.63 10.39
N GLY A 92 -11.51 -13.56 9.47
CA GLY A 92 -12.30 -14.75 9.74
C GLY A 92 -11.67 -15.64 10.82
N LEU A 93 -10.37 -15.91 10.71
CA LEU A 93 -9.61 -16.67 11.73
C LEU A 93 -9.62 -15.96 13.09
N ARG A 94 -9.43 -14.64 13.10
CA ARG A 94 -9.46 -13.84 14.33
C ARG A 94 -10.83 -13.90 15.04
N ALA A 95 -11.92 -13.94 14.28
CA ALA A 95 -13.28 -14.00 14.83
C ALA A 95 -13.72 -15.42 15.21
N GLY A 96 -13.27 -16.44 14.47
CA GLY A 96 -13.66 -17.84 14.64
C GLY A 96 -12.90 -18.59 15.75
N GLY A 97 -11.85 -17.98 16.31
CA GLY A 97 -11.00 -18.57 17.34
C GLY A 97 -9.79 -19.29 16.75
N VAL A 98 -8.66 -19.17 17.46
CA VAL A 98 -7.37 -19.75 17.06
C VAL A 98 -7.22 -21.14 17.65
N SER A 99 -6.93 -22.11 16.80
CA SER A 99 -6.47 -23.45 17.22
C SER A 99 -4.96 -23.58 17.02
N VAL A 100 -4.33 -24.53 17.72
CA VAL A 100 -2.89 -24.82 17.54
C VAL A 100 -2.56 -25.16 16.09
N GLU A 101 -3.46 -25.87 15.39
CA GLU A 101 -3.31 -26.23 13.97
C GLU A 101 -3.34 -25.01 13.04
N SER A 102 -4.05 -23.95 13.42
CA SER A 102 -4.15 -22.71 12.64
C SER A 102 -2.91 -21.81 12.74
N SER A 103 -2.02 -22.03 13.71
CA SER A 103 -0.85 -21.18 13.97
C SER A 103 0.06 -21.02 12.74
N GLY A 104 0.44 -22.14 12.11
CA GLY A 104 1.28 -22.12 10.92
C GLY A 104 0.60 -21.44 9.72
N VAL A 105 -0.72 -21.61 9.59
CA VAL A 105 -1.53 -20.96 8.54
C VAL A 105 -1.58 -19.45 8.74
N ILE A 106 -1.77 -18.99 9.99
CA ILE A 106 -1.79 -17.57 10.36
C ILE A 106 -0.45 -16.91 9.99
N GLN A 107 0.67 -17.53 10.38
CA GLN A 107 2.00 -17.01 10.06
C GLN A 107 2.22 -16.92 8.55
N ALA A 108 1.88 -17.97 7.80
CA ALA A 108 2.02 -17.99 6.35
C ALA A 108 1.17 -16.90 5.67
N LEU A 109 -0.07 -16.69 6.12
CA LEU A 109 -0.96 -15.65 5.61
C LEU A 109 -0.42 -14.25 5.93
N ILE A 110 0.14 -14.02 7.12
CA ILE A 110 0.74 -12.74 7.50
C ILE A 110 2.00 -12.46 6.67
N VAL A 111 2.84 -13.47 6.41
CA VAL A 111 4.00 -13.33 5.52
C VAL A 111 3.55 -13.00 4.09
N LYS A 112 2.56 -13.72 3.57
CA LYS A 112 1.95 -13.42 2.26
C LYS A 112 1.42 -11.98 2.22
N TRP A 113 0.70 -11.57 3.25
CA TRP A 113 0.17 -10.22 3.39
C TRP A 113 1.27 -9.15 3.34
N ALA A 114 2.41 -9.39 4.01
CA ALA A 114 3.57 -8.50 3.97
C ALA A 114 4.12 -8.35 2.54
N TRP A 115 4.30 -9.47 1.82
CA TRP A 115 4.79 -9.47 0.43
C TRP A 115 3.84 -8.77 -0.54
N LEU A 116 2.53 -8.98 -0.40
CA LEU A 116 1.53 -8.28 -1.20
C LEU A 116 1.62 -6.76 -0.98
N HIS A 117 1.88 -6.32 0.25
CA HIS A 117 2.03 -4.91 0.55
C HIS A 117 3.33 -4.28 0.04
N ILE A 118 4.43 -5.03 0.02
CA ILE A 118 5.67 -4.63 -0.67
C ILE A 118 5.40 -4.46 -2.16
N THR A 119 4.73 -5.44 -2.77
CA THR A 119 4.36 -5.40 -4.19
C THR A 119 3.50 -4.16 -4.50
N ARG A 120 2.50 -3.89 -3.65
CA ARG A 120 1.64 -2.71 -3.77
C ARG A 120 2.43 -1.40 -3.76
N SER A 121 3.48 -1.30 -2.95
CA SER A 121 4.30 -0.09 -2.80
C SER A 121 5.01 0.35 -4.08
N PHE A 122 5.25 -0.56 -5.04
CA PHE A 122 5.87 -0.19 -6.31
C PHE A 122 5.02 0.77 -7.14
N SER A 123 3.69 0.66 -7.06
CA SER A 123 2.76 1.49 -7.81
C SER A 123 2.93 2.99 -7.50
N PRO A 124 2.75 3.48 -6.25
CA PRO A 124 3.01 4.88 -5.91
C PRO A 124 4.50 5.25 -6.01
N LEU A 125 5.43 4.30 -5.84
CA LEU A 125 6.87 4.58 -6.02
C LEU A 125 7.18 4.96 -7.48
N PHE A 126 6.64 4.22 -8.46
CA PHE A 126 6.81 4.56 -9.87
C PHE A 126 6.13 5.89 -10.21
N GLY A 127 4.96 6.16 -9.64
CA GLY A 127 4.33 7.49 -9.73
C GLY A 127 5.24 8.60 -9.22
N ALA A 128 5.86 8.40 -8.05
CA ALA A 128 6.79 9.35 -7.44
C ALA A 128 8.03 9.60 -8.30
N VAL A 129 8.69 8.54 -8.79
CA VAL A 129 9.85 8.65 -9.68
C VAL A 129 9.49 9.39 -10.96
N LEU A 130 8.34 9.09 -11.57
CA LEU A 130 7.90 9.75 -12.80
C LEU A 130 7.60 11.24 -12.57
N GLY A 131 6.88 11.57 -11.49
CA GLY A 131 6.59 12.95 -11.12
C GLY A 131 7.87 13.75 -10.83
N PHE A 132 8.78 13.17 -10.04
CA PHE A 132 10.05 13.82 -9.68
C PHE A 132 10.97 14.04 -10.88
N THR A 133 11.13 13.04 -11.75
CA THR A 133 11.95 13.19 -12.96
C THR A 133 11.35 14.19 -13.95
N THR A 134 10.02 14.34 -13.97
CA THR A 134 9.36 15.37 -14.78
C THR A 134 9.66 16.76 -14.23
N LEU A 135 9.53 16.96 -12.92
CA LEU A 135 9.88 18.21 -12.26
C LEU A 135 11.35 18.60 -12.52
N LEU A 136 12.30 17.66 -12.38
CA LEU A 136 13.71 17.91 -12.65
C LEU A 136 13.99 18.32 -14.09
N ARG A 137 13.24 17.78 -15.07
CA ARG A 137 13.36 18.20 -16.47
C ARG A 137 12.87 19.61 -16.68
N GLU A 138 11.78 20.00 -16.02
CA GLU A 138 11.23 21.36 -16.10
C GLU A 138 12.18 22.41 -15.49
N ILE A 139 12.92 22.07 -14.42
CA ILE A 139 13.87 23.00 -13.77
C ILE A 139 15.16 23.18 -14.58
N ARG A 140 15.52 22.18 -15.40
CA ARG A 140 16.76 22.20 -16.21
C ARG A 140 16.60 22.87 -17.58
N MET A 141 15.37 23.25 -17.96
CA MET A 141 15.06 23.99 -19.19
C MET A 141 14.85 25.46 -18.86
#